data_AF-A0A254R9B0-F1
#
_entry.id   AF-A0A254R9B0-F1
#
_cell.length_a   1.000
_cell.length_b   1.000
_cell.length_c   1.000
_cell.angle_alpha   90.00
_cell.angle_beta   90.00
_cell.angle_gamma   90.00
#
_symmetry.space_group_name_H-M   'P 1'
#
loop_
_entity.id
_entity.type
_entity.pdbx_description
1 polymer ?
#
loop_
_entity_poly.entity_id
_entity_poly.type
_entity_poly.pdbx_seq_one_letter_code
_entity_poly.pdbx_strand_id
1 'polypeptide(L)' 'MAAPLPEETFWMICQKPMHPNAQPSPKKRYLSYLAAKRAAIEMASNTGRDFAVLTCTDVFRPTDRLNDHGLF' A
#
# COMPACT_ATOMS: atom_id res chain seq x y z
N MET A 1 -4.70 -19.85 -0.64
CA MET A 1 -4.73 -18.39 -0.92
C MET A 1 -4.91 -18.23 -2.41
N ALA A 2 -6.09 -17.80 -2.86
CA ALA A 2 -6.30 -17.46 -4.27
C ALA A 2 -5.49 -16.19 -4.56
N ALA A 3 -4.71 -16.19 -5.65
CA ALA A 3 -4.00 -14.98 -6.07
C ALA A 3 -5.05 -13.90 -6.40
N PRO A 4 -4.88 -12.67 -5.89
CA PRO A 4 -5.83 -11.58 -6.16
C PRO A 4 -5.94 -11.36 -7.67
N LEU A 5 -7.16 -11.09 -8.15
CA LEU A 5 -7.38 -10.78 -9.56
C LEU A 5 -6.58 -9.51 -9.93
N PRO A 6 -6.11 -9.35 -11.17
CA PRO A 6 -5.31 -8.20 -11.59
C PRO A 6 -6.02 -6.85 -11.41
N GLU A 7 -7.36 -6.87 -11.39
CA GLU A 7 -8.22 -5.72 -11.09
C GLU A 7 -8.26 -5.32 -9.59
N GLU A 8 -7.79 -6.17 -8.69
CA GLU A 8 -7.72 -5.92 -7.23
C GLU A 8 -6.34 -5.42 -6.78
N THR A 9 -5.32 -5.54 -7.62
CA THR A 9 -3.95 -5.11 -7.27
C THR A 9 -3.75 -3.64 -7.58
N PHE A 10 -3.79 -2.79 -6.56
CA PHE A 10 -3.42 -1.39 -6.67
C PHE A 10 -2.14 -1.10 -5.89
N TRP A 11 -1.31 -0.22 -6.44
CA TRP A 11 -0.11 0.28 -5.77
C TRP A 11 -0.34 1.68 -5.25
N MET A 12 0.14 1.95 -4.04
CA MET A 12 0.16 3.28 -3.45
C MET A 12 1.59 3.63 -3.04
N ILE A 13 1.88 4.92 -2.92
CA ILE A 13 3.18 5.38 -2.43
C ILE A 13 2.94 6.22 -1.20
N CYS A 14 3.51 5.84 -0.06
CA CYS A 14 3.48 6.64 1.15
C CYS A 14 4.89 7.11 1.51
N GLN A 15 5.01 8.28 2.13
CA GLN A 15 6.21 8.63 2.88
C GLN A 15 6.34 7.63 4.03
N LYS A 16 7.55 7.10 4.25
CA LYS A 16 7.82 6.17 5.36
C LYS A 16 7.45 6.86 6.67
N PRO A 17 6.45 6.36 7.42
CA PRO A 17 6.04 6.98 8.66
C PRO A 17 7.18 6.87 9.68
N MET A 18 7.68 8.01 10.16
CA MET A 18 8.72 8.06 11.21
C MET A 18 8.14 7.79 12.61
N HIS A 19 6.83 7.94 12.77
CA HIS A 19 6.11 7.70 14.02
C HIS A 19 4.78 7.00 13.75
N PRO A 20 4.23 6.20 14.69
CA PRO A 20 2.99 5.45 14.49
C PRO A 20 1.77 6.33 14.17
N ASN A 21 1.77 7.61 14.57
CA ASN A 21 0.70 8.57 14.26
C ASN A 21 0.96 9.40 12.99
N ALA A 22 2.06 9.16 12.26
CA ALA A 22 2.34 9.91 11.04
C ALA A 22 1.36 9.50 9.93
N GLN A 23 0.60 10.47 9.41
CA GLN A 23 -0.34 10.19 8.33
C GLN A 23 0.41 9.82 7.04
N PRO A 24 0.13 8.65 6.45
CA PRO A 24 0.73 8.28 5.17
C PRO A 24 0.21 9.21 4.08
N SER A 25 1.13 9.97 3.49
CA SER A 25 0.93 10.81 2.31
C SER A 25 2.08 10.57 1.33
N PRO A 26 1.88 10.63 0.01
CA PRO A 26 0.63 10.88 -0.72
C PRO A 26 -0.29 9.65 -0.82
N LYS A 27 -1.55 9.83 -1.23
CA LYS A 27 -2.53 8.74 -1.45
C LYS A 27 -2.81 8.54 -2.94
N LYS A 28 -1.76 8.53 -3.78
CA LYS A 28 -1.93 8.32 -5.22
C LYS A 28 -1.90 6.83 -5.54
N ARG A 29 -2.92 6.35 -6.26
CA ARG A 29 -3.00 4.99 -6.78
C ARG A 29 -2.29 4.88 -8.13
N TYR A 30 -1.59 3.78 -8.34
CA TYR A 30 -0.92 3.42 -9.57
C TYR A 30 -1.43 2.06 -10.03
N LEU A 31 -1.50 1.86 -11.35
CA LEU A 31 -1.94 0.62 -12.01
C LEU A 31 -0.77 -0.35 -12.28
N SER A 32 0.46 0.05 -11.99
CA SER A 32 1.65 -0.78 -12.19
C SER A 32 2.69 -0.47 -11.13
N TYR A 33 3.34 -1.52 -10.65
CA TYR A 33 4.50 -1.41 -9.76
C TYR A 33 5.59 -0.51 -10.35
N LEU A 34 5.84 -0.59 -11.66
CA LEU A 34 6.91 0.19 -12.30
C LEU A 34 6.59 1.69 -12.28
N ALA A 35 5.33 2.06 -12.49
CA ALA A 35 4.88 3.44 -12.38
C ALA A 35 4.98 3.95 -10.94
N ALA A 36 4.56 3.12 -9.96
CA ALA A 36 4.67 3.45 -8.54
C ALA A 36 6.13 3.63 -8.11
N LYS A 37 7.02 2.73 -8.55
CA LYS A 37 8.46 2.80 -8.25
C LYS A 37 9.10 4.06 -8.82
N ARG A 38 8.81 4.41 -10.07
CA ARG A 38 9.34 5.64 -10.71
C ARG A 38 8.93 6.88 -9.94
N ALA A 39 7.63 7.00 -9.61
CA ALA A 39 7.14 8.13 -8.85
C ALA A 39 7.70 8.17 -7.41
N ALA A 40 7.93 7.02 -6.77
CA ALA A 40 8.52 6.96 -5.44
C ALA A 40 9.96 7.48 -5.45
N ILE A 41 10.75 7.08 -6.45
CA ILE A 41 12.13 7.56 -6.64
C ILE A 41 12.14 9.07 -6.89
N GLU A 42 11.28 9.56 -7.79
CA GLU A 42 11.18 11.00 -8.09
C GLU A 42 10.81 11.83 -6.85
N MET A 43 9.84 11.37 -6.06
CA MET A 43 9.45 12.05 -4.82
C MET A 43 10.55 12.00 -3.76
N ALA A 44 11.26 10.87 -3.63
CA ALA A 44 12.39 10.74 -2.71
C ALA A 44 13.53 11.71 -3.09
N SER A 45 13.87 11.78 -4.38
CA SER A 45 14.88 12.71 -4.90
C SER A 45 14.48 14.17 -4.69
N ASN A 46 13.22 14.53 -4.90
CA ASN A 46 12.75 15.92 -4.78
C ASN A 46 12.62 16.41 -3.34
N THR A 47 12.33 15.51 -2.38
CA THR A 47 12.05 15.90 -0.99
C THR A 47 13.13 15.49 0.00
N GLY A 48 14.08 14.63 -0.40
CA GLY A 48 15.10 14.07 0.48
C GLY A 48 14.54 13.13 1.55
N ARG A 49 13.36 12.54 1.32
CA ARG A 49 12.65 11.69 2.29
C ARG A 49 12.47 10.27 1.73
N ASP A 50 12.41 9.30 2.63
CA ASP A 50 12.11 7.92 2.27
C ASP A 50 10.63 7.75 1.90
N PHE A 51 10.37 7.10 0.76
CA PHE A 51 9.04 6.67 0.34
C PHE A 51 8.98 5.15 0.20
N ALA A 52 7.85 4.57 0.59
CA ALA A 52 7.55 3.16 0.45
C ALA A 52 6.45 2.95 -0.61
N VAL A 53 6.62 1.90 -1.42
CA VAL A 53 5.57 1.43 -2.33
C VAL A 53 4.77 0.37 -1.58
N LEU A 54 3.48 0.64 -1.41
CA LEU A 54 2.51 -0.28 -0.81
C LEU A 54 1.76 -1.01 -1.92
N THR A 55 1.49 -2.28 -1.71
CA THR A 55 0.54 -3.06 -2.50
C THR A 55 -0.58 -3.53 -1.60
N CYS A 56 -1.77 -3.68 -2.15
CA CYS A 56 -2.83 -4.39 -1.45
C CYS A 56 -2.41 -5.87 -1.27
N THR A 57 -2.36 -6.35 -0.03
CA THR A 57 -2.16 -7.77 0.27
C THR A 57 -3.49 -8.48 0.46
N ASP A 58 -4.44 -7.80 1.14
CA ASP A 58 -5.74 -8.34 1.53
C ASP A 58 -6.81 -7.24 1.46
N VAL A 59 -8.02 -7.62 1.05
CA VAL A 59 -9.20 -6.74 1.02
C VAL A 59 -10.30 -7.36 1.88
N PHE A 60 -10.63 -6.70 2.99
CA PHE A 60 -11.75 -7.09 3.85
C PHE A 60 -13.02 -6.34 3.44
N ARG A 61 -14.11 -7.07 3.22
CA ARG A 61 -15.42 -6.48 2.87
C ARG A 61 -16.24 -6.25 4.15
N PRO A 62 -17.20 -5.30 4.18
CA PRO A 62 -18.04 -5.09 5.37
C PRO A 62 -18.87 -6.31 5.79
N THR A 63 -19.17 -7.20 4.85
CA THR A 63 -19.84 -8.48 5.08
C THR A 63 -18.89 -9.60 5.50
N ASP A 64 -17.59 -9.36 5.43
CA ASP A 64 -16.57 -10.29 5.89
C ASP A 64 -16.70 -10.39 7.41
N ARG A 65 -17.20 -11.52 7.88
CA ARG A 65 -17.21 -11.82 9.31
C ARG A 65 -15.84 -12.36 9.62
N LEU A 66 -15.12 -11.68 10.52
CA LEU A 66 -13.94 -12.26 11.16
C LEU A 66 -14.41 -13.53 11.88
N ASN A 67 -14.31 -14.68 11.22
CA ASN A 67 -14.36 -15.96 11.91
C ASN A 67 -12.99 -16.13 12.56
N ASP A 68 -12.80 -15.43 13.68
CA ASP A 68 -11.70 -15.66 14.60
C ASP A 68 -11.96 -17.01 15.30
N HIS A 69 -11.81 -18.09 14.55
CA HIS A 69 -11.54 -19.39 15.18
C HIS A 69 -10.08 -19.30 15.63
N GLY A 70 -9.90 -18.72 16.82
CA GLY A 70 -8.62 -18.45 17.45
C GLY A 70 -7.63 -19.59 17.23
N LEU A 71 -6.52 -19.25 16.59
CA LEU A 71 -5.33 -20.09 16.57
C LEU A 71 -4.65 -19.95 17.93
N PHE A 72 -5.03 -20.84 18.85
CA PHE A 72 -4.13 -21.34 19.90
C PHE A 72 -3.19 -22.39 19.30
#